data_AF-A5ZPX2-F1
#
_entry.id   AF-A5ZPX2-F1
#
_cell.length_a   1.000
_cell.length_b   1.000
_cell.length_c   1.000
_cell.angle_alpha   90.00
_cell.angle_beta   90.00
_cell.angle_gamma   90.00
#
_symmetry.space_group_name_H-M   'P 1'
#
loop_
_entity.id
_entity.type
_entity.pdbx_description
1 polymer ?
#
loop_
_entity_poly.entity_id
_entity_poly.type
_entity_poly.pdbx_seq_one_letter_code
_entity_poly.pdbx_strand_id
1 'polypeptide(L)'
;MGKINDMVKDVHETAVQHGWWDKPPEFGTLIALCHSELSEALEEYRKGKEPTETYYREDGKPEGIPSELADTVIRIMDMCGYYGIDLEAMLMEKAEFNKSRSYRHGGKKI
;
A
#
# COMPACT_ATOMS: atom_id res chain seq x y z
N MET A 1 -16.12 8.19 -11.20
CA MET A 1 -14.90 7.89 -10.43
C MET A 1 -14.48 6.47 -10.83
N GLY A 2 -13.19 6.17 -11.00
CA GLY A 2 -12.74 4.80 -11.23
C GLY A 2 -12.47 4.07 -9.90
N LYS A 3 -12.32 2.75 -9.99
CA LYS A 3 -12.36 1.84 -8.83
C LYS A 3 -11.26 2.16 -7.81
N ILE A 4 -10.07 2.57 -8.26
CA ILE A 4 -8.95 2.88 -7.34
C ILE A 4 -9.25 4.17 -6.57
N ASN A 5 -9.82 5.18 -7.23
CA ASN A 5 -10.15 6.45 -6.58
C ASN A 5 -11.30 6.28 -5.58
N ASP A 6 -12.27 5.41 -5.84
CA ASP A 6 -13.28 5.04 -4.86
C ASP A 6 -12.66 4.37 -3.63
N MET A 7 -11.72 3.43 -3.84
CA MET A 7 -11.00 2.79 -2.73
C MET A 7 -10.15 3.77 -1.91
N VAL A 8 -9.45 4.72 -2.56
CA VAL A 8 -8.68 5.77 -1.87
C VAL A 8 -9.59 6.58 -0.95
N LYS A 9 -10.78 6.96 -1.46
CA LYS A 9 -11.77 7.69 -0.69
C LYS A 9 -12.24 6.88 0.52
N ASP A 10 -12.67 5.64 0.31
CA ASP A 10 -13.22 4.78 1.36
C ASP A 10 -12.18 4.49 2.46
N VAL A 11 -10.92 4.21 2.07
CA VAL A 11 -9.81 3.98 3.00
C VAL A 11 -9.54 5.23 3.84
N HIS A 12 -9.43 6.39 3.21
CA HIS A 12 -9.13 7.62 3.93
C HIS A 12 -10.27 8.04 4.86
N GLU A 13 -11.52 7.96 4.40
CA GLU A 13 -12.70 8.22 5.24
C GLU A 13 -12.75 7.28 6.45
N THR A 14 -12.43 6.00 6.26
CA THR A 14 -12.33 5.03 7.36
C THR A 14 -11.24 5.44 8.35
N ALA A 15 -10.05 5.83 7.89
CA ALA A 15 -8.97 6.26 8.76
C ALA A 15 -9.34 7.50 9.59
N VAL A 16 -9.99 8.49 8.96
CA VAL A 16 -10.51 9.70 9.62
C VAL A 16 -11.56 9.33 10.68
N GLN A 17 -12.52 8.45 10.36
CA GLN A 17 -13.57 8.03 11.29
C GLN A 17 -13.01 7.32 12.54
N HIS A 18 -11.85 6.66 12.41
CA HIS A 18 -11.17 5.99 13.52
C HIS A 18 -10.19 6.92 14.27
N GLY A 19 -10.17 8.23 13.97
CA GLY A 19 -9.38 9.24 14.68
C GLY A 19 -7.89 9.26 14.32
N TRP A 20 -7.45 8.51 13.30
CA TRP A 20 -6.04 8.47 12.89
C TRP A 20 -5.51 9.81 12.36
N TRP A 21 -6.42 10.70 11.96
CA TRP A 21 -6.13 12.03 11.41
C TRP A 21 -6.56 13.18 12.32
N ASP A 22 -6.98 12.92 13.57
CA ASP A 22 -7.29 13.98 14.56
C ASP A 22 -6.07 14.89 14.78
N LYS A 23 -4.89 14.28 14.76
CA LYS A 23 -3.61 14.98 14.64
C LYS A 23 -2.85 14.38 13.45
N PRO A 24 -2.78 15.09 12.31
CA PRO A 24 -2.09 14.57 11.13
C PRO A 24 -0.64 14.18 11.42
N PRO A 25 -0.21 12.96 11.08
CA PRO A 25 1.18 12.56 11.19
C PRO A 25 2.08 13.39 10.28
N GLU A 26 3.36 13.47 10.61
CA GLU A 26 4.36 14.04 9.70
C GLU A 26 4.52 13.14 8.47
N PHE A 27 4.91 13.73 7.34
CA PHE A 27 5.12 12.97 6.11
C PHE A 27 6.10 11.80 6.31
N GLY A 28 7.19 12.01 7.07
CA GLY A 28 8.14 10.95 7.39
C GLY A 28 7.53 9.80 8.19
N THR A 29 6.56 10.07 9.05
CA THR A 29 5.81 9.03 9.78
C THR A 29 4.95 8.21 8.84
N LEU A 30 4.26 8.84 7.89
CA LEU A 30 3.45 8.13 6.88
C LEU A 30 4.32 7.17 6.04
N ILE A 31 5.52 7.63 5.66
CA ILE A 31 6.50 6.77 4.98
C ILE A 31 6.92 5.60 5.88
N ALA A 32 7.26 5.87 7.14
CA ALA A 32 7.67 4.82 8.09
C ALA A 32 6.57 3.76 8.31
N LEU A 33 5.30 4.15 8.33
CA LEU A 33 4.17 3.21 8.41
C LEU A 33 4.10 2.31 7.17
N CYS A 34 4.34 2.81 5.97
CA CYS A 34 4.43 1.95 4.79
C CYS A 34 5.59 0.95 4.90
N HIS A 35 6.73 1.38 5.47
CA HIS A 35 7.88 0.50 5.69
C HIS A 35 7.62 -0.59 6.74
N SER A 36 6.80 -0.31 7.76
CA SER A 36 6.46 -1.34 8.76
C SER A 36 5.64 -2.47 8.14
N GLU A 37 4.64 -2.18 7.31
CA GLU A 37 3.84 -3.22 6.63
C GLU A 37 4.74 -4.11 5.71
N LEU A 38 5.69 -3.51 5.00
CA LEU A 38 6.67 -4.27 4.21
C LEU A 38 7.61 -5.12 5.09
N SER A 39 7.89 -4.67 6.31
CA SER A 39 8.68 -5.43 7.26
C SER A 39 7.88 -6.63 7.81
N GLU A 40 6.58 -6.47 8.04
CA GLU A 40 5.66 -7.56 8.42
C GLU A 40 5.60 -8.63 7.31
N ALA A 41 5.51 -8.22 6.05
CA ALA A 41 5.60 -9.15 4.90
C ALA A 41 6.93 -9.95 4.90
N LEU A 42 8.05 -9.30 5.22
CA LEU A 42 9.35 -9.95 5.32
C LEU A 42 9.42 -10.90 6.54
N GLU A 43 8.76 -10.57 7.63
CA GLU A 43 8.68 -11.42 8.81
C GLU A 43 7.90 -12.70 8.53
N GLU A 44 6.78 -12.62 7.81
CA GLU A 44 6.01 -13.80 7.37
C GLU A 44 6.87 -14.73 6.50
N TYR A 45 7.63 -14.17 5.55
CA TYR A 45 8.57 -14.95 4.76
C TYR A 45 9.65 -15.63 5.63
N ARG A 46 10.19 -14.93 6.63
CA ARG A 46 11.18 -15.49 7.57
C ARG A 46 10.61 -16.58 8.48
N LYS A 47 9.30 -16.55 8.75
CA LYS A 47 8.58 -17.62 9.45
C LYS A 47 8.33 -18.85 8.56
N GLY A 48 8.76 -18.82 7.30
CA GLY A 48 8.62 -19.93 6.35
C GLY A 48 7.26 -19.98 5.67
N LYS A 49 6.50 -18.88 5.66
CA LYS A 49 5.26 -18.77 4.91
C LYS A 49 5.53 -18.61 3.41
N GLU A 50 4.72 -19.25 2.60
CA GLU A 50 4.82 -19.09 1.14
C GLU A 50 4.32 -17.69 0.71
N PRO A 51 4.91 -17.05 -0.30
CA PRO A 51 4.47 -15.73 -0.79
C PRO A 51 2.98 -15.64 -1.18
N THR A 52 2.36 -16.77 -1.51
CA THR A 52 0.94 -16.86 -1.89
C THR A 52 0.05 -17.40 -0.77
N GLU A 53 0.60 -17.69 0.41
CA GLU A 53 -0.17 -18.20 1.55
C GLU A 53 -0.94 -17.05 2.22
N THR A 54 -2.23 -17.27 2.46
CA THR A 54 -3.07 -16.40 3.29
C THR A 54 -3.79 -17.27 4.29
N TYR A 55 -3.80 -16.85 5.55
CA TYR A 55 -4.52 -17.52 6.62
C TYR A 55 -5.33 -16.49 7.42
N TYR A 56 -6.18 -16.95 8.33
CA TYR A 56 -7.11 -16.08 9.04
C TYR A 56 -7.01 -16.30 10.54
N ARG A 57 -7.01 -15.19 11.28
CA ARG A 57 -7.15 -15.18 12.74
C ARG A 57 -8.55 -15.61 13.18
N GLU A 58 -8.72 -15.85 14.47
CA GLU A 58 -10.01 -16.20 15.07
C GLU A 58 -11.09 -15.12 14.85
N ASP A 59 -10.68 -13.85 14.78
CA ASP A 59 -11.55 -12.71 14.46
C ASP A 59 -11.81 -12.51 12.96
N GLY A 60 -11.27 -13.38 12.12
CA GLY A 60 -11.40 -13.32 10.68
C GLY A 60 -10.46 -12.33 9.98
N LYS A 61 -9.51 -11.71 10.69
CA LYS A 61 -8.49 -10.87 10.04
C LYS A 61 -7.62 -11.74 9.10
N PRO A 62 -7.46 -11.38 7.81
CA PRO A 62 -6.47 -12.03 6.96
C PRO A 62 -5.05 -11.74 7.47
N GLU A 63 -4.16 -12.71 7.30
CA GLU A 63 -2.73 -12.61 7.59
C GLU A 63 -1.90 -13.33 6.52
N GLY A 64 -0.60 -13.13 6.55
CA GLY A 64 0.37 -13.66 5.60
C GLY A 64 0.84 -12.58 4.62
N ILE A 65 1.84 -12.93 3.82
CA ILE A 65 2.52 -12.00 2.89
C ILE A 65 1.54 -11.22 2.00
N PRO A 66 0.50 -11.82 1.40
CA PRO A 66 -0.48 -11.08 0.61
C PRO A 66 -1.26 -10.03 1.41
N SER A 67 -1.55 -10.29 2.69
CA SER A 67 -2.25 -9.34 3.56
C SER A 67 -1.38 -8.13 3.85
N GLU A 68 -0.11 -8.34 4.20
CA GLU A 68 0.82 -7.24 4.54
C GLU A 68 1.18 -6.37 3.33
N LEU A 69 1.25 -6.97 2.14
CA LEU A 69 1.38 -6.22 0.89
C LEU A 69 0.12 -5.39 0.59
N ALA A 70 -1.07 -5.91 0.90
CA ALA A 70 -2.31 -5.15 0.78
C ALA A 70 -2.35 -4.00 1.78
N ASP A 71 -1.96 -4.22 3.04
CA ASP A 71 -1.86 -3.19 4.07
C ASP A 71 -0.89 -2.07 3.65
N THR A 72 0.26 -2.43 3.04
CA THR A 72 1.18 -1.44 2.45
C THR A 72 0.48 -0.56 1.40
N VAL A 73 -0.31 -1.14 0.49
CA VAL A 73 -1.05 -0.40 -0.53
C VAL A 73 -2.12 0.47 0.09
N ILE A 74 -2.83 -0.02 1.12
CA ILE A 74 -3.85 0.73 1.85
C ILE A 74 -3.24 1.95 2.56
N ARG A 75 -2.04 1.85 3.15
CA ARG A 75 -1.31 3.01 3.72
C ARG A 75 -1.03 4.07 2.66
N ILE A 76 -0.60 3.64 1.47
CA ILE A 76 -0.37 4.56 0.34
C ILE A 76 -1.67 5.22 -0.11
N MET A 77 -2.78 4.45 -0.18
CA MET A 77 -4.10 4.96 -0.53
C MET A 77 -4.60 6.00 0.48
N ASP A 78 -4.49 5.73 1.79
CA ASP A 78 -4.86 6.68 2.84
C ASP A 78 -4.06 8.00 2.71
N MET A 79 -2.74 7.89 2.53
CA MET A 79 -1.88 9.03 2.30
C MET A 79 -2.29 9.82 1.04
N CYS A 80 -2.63 9.13 -0.06
CA CYS A 80 -3.16 9.77 -1.26
C CYS A 80 -4.48 10.49 -1.01
N GLY A 81 -5.39 9.89 -0.24
CA GLY A 81 -6.66 10.50 0.15
C GLY A 81 -6.46 11.78 0.95
N TYR A 82 -5.55 11.75 1.94
CA TYR A 82 -5.22 12.92 2.75
C TYR A 82 -4.62 14.07 1.92
N TYR A 83 -3.69 13.77 1.00
CA TYR A 83 -3.03 14.78 0.18
C TYR A 83 -3.82 15.19 -1.08
N GLY A 84 -4.97 14.57 -1.35
CA GLY A 84 -5.75 14.82 -2.57
C GLY A 84 -5.05 14.36 -3.85
N ILE A 85 -4.25 13.30 -3.78
CA ILE A 85 -3.53 12.73 -4.92
C ILE A 85 -4.48 11.81 -5.70
N ASP A 86 -4.63 12.07 -7.01
CA ASP A 86 -5.31 11.17 -7.94
C ASP A 86 -4.41 9.97 -8.26
N LEU A 87 -4.46 8.97 -7.39
CA LEU A 87 -3.63 7.76 -7.48
C LEU A 87 -3.94 6.98 -8.77
N GLU A 88 -5.20 6.88 -9.16
CA GLU A 88 -5.59 6.14 -10.37
C GLU A 88 -5.03 6.78 -11.62
N ALA A 89 -5.17 8.10 -11.78
CA ALA A 89 -4.59 8.83 -12.91
C ALA A 89 -3.06 8.68 -12.95
N MET A 90 -2.40 8.83 -11.80
CA MET A 90 -0.94 8.70 -11.73
C MET A 90 -0.47 7.28 -12.06
N LEU A 91 -1.19 6.24 -11.61
CA LEU A 91 -0.89 4.85 -11.96
C LEU A 91 -1.02 4.62 -13.47
N MET A 92 -2.10 5.11 -14.10
CA MET A 92 -2.31 4.98 -15.55
C MET A 92 -1.19 5.67 -16.34
N GLU A 93 -0.88 6.91 -16.01
CA GLU A 93 0.19 7.68 -16.67
C GLU A 93 1.55 7.00 -16.47
N LYS A 94 1.86 6.55 -15.23
CA LYS A 94 3.14 5.92 -14.94
C LYS A 94 3.30 4.57 -15.63
N ALA A 95 2.24 3.77 -15.67
CA ALA A 95 2.22 2.49 -16.35
C ALA A 95 2.44 2.67 -17.85
N GLU A 96 1.79 3.64 -18.48
CA GLU A 96 1.99 3.95 -19.90
C GLU A 96 3.42 4.42 -20.17
N PHE A 97 3.94 5.34 -19.36
CA PHE A 97 5.34 5.74 -19.45
C PHE A 97 6.30 4.55 -19.31
N ASN A 98 6.04 3.61 -18.40
CA ASN A 98 6.91 2.45 -18.20
C ASN A 98 6.95 1.51 -19.42
N LYS A 99 5.90 1.44 -20.25
CA LYS A 99 5.92 0.68 -21.51
C LYS A 99 6.91 1.24 -22.53
N SER A 100 7.15 2.55 -22.48
CA SER A 100 8.13 3.21 -23.36
C SER A 100 9.59 2.92 -22.98
N ARG A 101 9.84 2.33 -21.79
CA ARG A 101 11.20 2.09 -21.30
C ARG A 101 11.85 0.92 -22.03
N SER A 102 13.13 1.09 -22.35
CA SER A 102 13.95 -0.01 -22.87
C SER A 102 14.12 -1.11 -21.80
N TYR A 103 14.40 -2.33 -22.27
CA TYR A 103 14.66 -3.47 -21.41
C TYR A 103 15.78 -3.15 -20.40
N ARG A 104 15.50 -3.32 -19.10
CA ARG A 104 16.42 -3.01 -17.98
C ARG A 104 16.98 -1.58 -18.01
N HIS A 105 16.15 -0.61 -18.40
CA HIS A 105 16.49 0.81 -18.31
C HIS A 105 17.03 1.15 -16.89
N GLY A 106 18.20 1.80 -16.83
CA GLY A 106 18.85 2.20 -15.58
C GLY A 106 19.87 1.20 -15.01
N GLY A 107 20.15 0.07 -15.67
CA GLY A 107 21.31 -0.78 -15.37
C GLY A 107 21.37 -1.34 -13.94
N LYS A 108 20.24 -1.40 -13.23
CA LYS A 108 20.19 -1.92 -11.86
C LYS A 108 20.62 -3.38 -11.85
N LYS A 109 21.76 -3.66 -11.20
CA LYS A 109 22.17 -5.03 -10.87
C LYS A 109 21.25 -5.54 -9.76
N ILE A 110 20.70 -6.73 -9.95
CA ILE A 110 19.97 -7.47 -8.92
C ILE A 110 21.00 -8.15 -8.03
#